data_AF-A0A1B6ML37-F1
#
_entry.id   AF-A0A1B6ML37-F1
#
_cell.length_a   1.000
_cell.length_b   1.000
_cell.length_c   1.000
_cell.angle_alpha   90.00
_cell.angle_beta   90.00
_cell.angle_gamma   90.00
#
_symmetry.space_group_name_H-M   'P 1'
#
loop_
_entity.id
_entity.type
_entity.pdbx_description
1 polymer ?
#
loop_
_entity_poly.entity_id
_entity_poly.type
_entity_poly.pdbx_seq_one_letter_code
_entity_poly.pdbx_strand_id
1 'polypeptide(L)'
;LIKDEYWALRELVRKSVKPKRCARAFSRNCDLNRDTNIAKPEWMTCLGLDINPGEDREDPEPPANSHFRVLQESAVSLAGHLPYGEDAVDRKEEAEVSSDCLTDRQAVLDEMRTNNNEMY
;
A
#
# COMPACT_ATOMS: atom_id res chain seq x y z
N LEU A 1 -17.48 9.56 -16.41
CA LEU A 1 -16.62 8.90 -17.41
C LEU A 1 -17.48 8.01 -18.28
N ILE A 2 -17.46 8.25 -19.58
CA ILE A 2 -18.02 7.34 -20.57
C ILE A 2 -17.12 6.09 -20.63
N LYS A 3 -17.69 4.92 -20.96
CA LYS A 3 -16.98 3.63 -20.96
C LYS A 3 -15.64 3.67 -21.73
N ASP A 4 -15.59 4.42 -22.84
CA ASP A 4 -14.39 4.57 -23.67
C ASP A 4 -13.30 5.39 -22.98
N GLU A 5 -13.67 6.42 -22.22
CA GLU A 5 -12.73 7.22 -21.43
C GLU A 5 -12.10 6.38 -20.30
N TYR A 6 -12.92 5.56 -19.63
CA TYR A 6 -12.43 4.64 -18.61
C TYR A 6 -11.47 3.60 -19.20
N TRP A 7 -11.78 3.08 -20.39
CA TRP A 7 -10.90 2.15 -21.08
C TRP A 7 -9.56 2.78 -21.45
N ALA A 8 -9.56 3.98 -22.03
CA ALA A 8 -8.36 4.70 -22.38
C ALA A 8 -7.47 4.98 -21.15
N LEU A 9 -8.09 5.38 -20.03
CA LEU A 9 -7.39 5.56 -18.76
C LEU A 9 -6.76 4.24 -18.27
N ARG A 10 -7.53 3.15 -18.29
CA ARG A 10 -7.04 1.84 -17.85
C ARG A 10 -5.85 1.36 -18.69
N GLU A 11 -5.88 1.64 -19.99
CA GLU A 11 -4.79 1.31 -20.90
C GLU A 11 -3.53 2.14 -20.62
N LEU A 12 -3.69 3.44 -20.37
CA LEU A 12 -2.58 4.30 -19.99
C LEU A 12 -1.92 3.81 -18.70
N VAL A 13 -2.71 3.51 -17.66
CA VAL A 13 -2.23 3.03 -16.37
C VAL A 13 -1.43 1.72 -16.50
N ARG A 14 -1.90 0.79 -17.33
CA ARG A 14 -1.17 -0.48 -17.56
C ARG A 14 0.17 -0.30 -18.25
N LYS A 15 0.29 0.72 -19.11
CA LYS A 15 1.55 1.05 -19.79
C LYS A 15 2.53 1.75 -18.86
N SER A 16 2.02 2.64 -17.99
CA SER A 16 2.84 3.46 -17.12
C SER A 16 3.23 2.78 -15.80
N VAL A 17 2.41 1.87 -15.28
CA VAL A 17 2.62 1.23 -13.97
C VAL A 17 2.82 -0.27 -14.13
N LYS A 18 4.00 -0.75 -13.74
CA LYS A 18 4.33 -2.19 -13.63
C LYS A 18 4.50 -2.56 -12.15
N PRO A 19 3.45 -3.03 -11.47
CA PRO A 19 3.53 -3.31 -10.03
C PRO A 19 4.41 -4.53 -9.74
N LYS A 20 5.29 -4.39 -8.74
CA LYS A 20 6.06 -5.49 -8.14
C LYS A 20 5.17 -6.40 -7.27
N ARG A 21 5.74 -7.45 -6.66
CA ARG A 21 5.00 -8.50 -5.93
C ARG A 21 4.15 -7.89 -4.82
N CYS A 22 4.72 -7.02 -3.98
CA CYS A 22 3.96 -6.42 -2.87
C CYS A 22 2.85 -5.48 -3.34
N ALA A 23 3.08 -4.68 -4.40
CA ALA A 23 2.03 -3.83 -4.97
C ALA A 23 0.88 -4.65 -5.58
N ARG A 24 1.14 -5.85 -6.12
CA ARG A 24 0.08 -6.76 -6.60
C ARG A 24 -0.75 -7.35 -5.46
N ALA A 25 -0.19 -7.46 -4.26
CA ALA A 25 -0.90 -7.92 -3.08
C ALA A 25 -1.71 -6.79 -2.40
N PHE A 26 -1.52 -5.53 -2.79
CA PHE A 26 -2.16 -4.36 -2.19
C PHE A 26 -3.67 -4.53 -2.00
N SER A 27 -4.40 -4.88 -3.07
CA SER A 27 -5.86 -5.00 -2.98
C SER A 27 -6.33 -6.06 -1.98
N ARG A 28 -5.59 -7.18 -1.88
CA ARG A 28 -5.90 -8.24 -0.92
C ARG A 28 -5.56 -7.86 0.52
N ASN A 29 -4.51 -7.07 0.71
CA ASN A 29 -4.09 -6.61 2.03
C ASN A 29 -4.99 -5.46 2.53
N CYS A 30 -5.64 -4.74 1.61
CA CYS A 30 -6.50 -3.59 1.91
C CYS A 30 -7.99 -3.93 1.93
N ASP A 31 -8.38 -5.13 1.52
CA ASP A 31 -9.74 -5.66 1.69
C ASP A 31 -9.88 -6.19 3.13
N LEU A 32 -10.25 -5.29 4.06
CA LEU A 32 -10.22 -5.55 5.50
C LEU A 32 -11.40 -6.43 5.93
N ASN A 33 -12.55 -6.23 5.28
CA ASN A 33 -13.75 -7.03 5.53
C ASN A 33 -13.82 -8.32 4.68
N ARG A 34 -12.87 -8.51 3.75
CA ARG A 34 -12.75 -9.68 2.84
C ARG A 34 -13.93 -9.84 1.89
N ASP A 35 -14.51 -8.73 1.45
CA ASP A 35 -15.66 -8.73 0.52
C ASP A 35 -15.25 -8.71 -0.96
N THR A 36 -13.95 -8.79 -1.25
CA THR A 36 -13.32 -8.72 -2.58
C THR A 36 -13.38 -7.37 -3.27
N ASN A 37 -13.89 -6.35 -2.58
CA ASN A 37 -13.87 -4.95 -3.01
C ASN A 37 -13.03 -4.13 -2.01
N ILE A 38 -12.67 -2.92 -2.41
CA ILE A 38 -12.04 -1.97 -1.49
C ILE A 38 -12.98 -0.79 -1.36
N ALA A 39 -13.62 -0.66 -0.21
CA ALA A 39 -14.46 0.47 0.11
C ALA A 39 -13.59 1.72 0.36
N LYS A 40 -14.19 2.91 0.23
CA LYS A 40 -13.52 4.18 0.53
C LYS A 40 -12.80 4.20 1.90
N PRO A 41 -13.41 3.80 3.03
CA PRO A 41 -12.70 3.80 4.32
C PRO A 41 -11.48 2.89 4.29
N GLU A 42 -11.61 1.67 3.78
CA GLU A 42 -10.49 0.71 3.67
C GLU A 42 -9.35 1.26 2.81
N TRP A 43 -9.69 1.90 1.68
CA TRP A 43 -8.74 2.57 0.81
C TRP A 43 -7.96 3.68 1.54
N MET A 44 -8.67 4.51 2.30
CA MET A 44 -8.05 5.63 3.03
C MET A 44 -7.14 5.13 4.15
N THR A 45 -7.59 4.15 4.94
CA THR A 45 -6.79 3.51 5.98
C THR A 45 -5.54 2.87 5.41
N CYS A 46 -5.66 2.16 4.28
CA CYS A 46 -4.50 1.52 3.64
C CYS A 46 -3.47 2.52 3.10
N LEU A 47 -3.90 3.72 2.71
CA LEU A 47 -2.99 4.79 2.30
C LEU A 47 -2.48 5.64 3.48
N GLY A 48 -2.88 5.32 4.72
CA GLY A 48 -2.56 6.12 5.91
C GLY A 48 -3.19 7.51 5.88
N LEU A 49 -4.28 7.67 5.12
CA LEU A 49 -5.00 8.91 4.93
C LEU A 49 -6.23 9.01 5.82
N ASP A 50 -6.32 8.26 6.92
CA ASP A 50 -7.49 8.22 7.81
C ASP A 50 -8.01 9.64 8.11
N ILE A 51 -8.98 10.07 7.30
CA ILE A 51 -9.72 11.30 7.51
C ILE A 51 -10.70 10.88 8.59
N ASN A 52 -10.39 11.12 9.85
CA ASN A 52 -11.42 11.18 10.88
C ASN A 52 -12.30 12.39 10.52
N PRO A 53 -13.48 12.24 9.89
CA PRO A 53 -14.33 13.36 9.56
C PRO A 53 -15.23 13.55 10.80
N GLY A 54 -14.70 14.28 11.78
CA GLY A 54 -15.46 14.73 12.93
C GLY A 54 -15.22 13.92 14.21
N GLU A 55 -14.24 14.38 14.99
CA GLU A 55 -14.43 14.50 16.43
C GLU A 55 -14.15 15.96 16.85
N ASP A 56 -14.90 16.88 16.24
CA ASP A 56 -15.29 18.12 16.92
C ASP A 56 -16.47 17.75 17.85
N ARG A 57 -16.17 16.99 18.91
CA ARG A 57 -17.03 16.87 20.08
C ARG A 57 -16.21 17.29 21.28
N GLU A 58 -16.42 18.55 21.66
CA GLU A 58 -16.07 19.23 22.91
C GLU A 58 -14.75 18.80 23.57
N ASP A 59 -13.79 19.72 23.57
CA ASP A 59 -12.59 19.67 24.42
C ASP A 59 -12.90 19.17 25.85
N PRO A 60 -12.07 18.25 26.36
CA PRO A 60 -11.26 18.66 27.52
C PRO A 60 -9.76 18.41 27.30
N GLU A 61 -8.97 19.24 27.98
CA GLU A 61 -7.53 19.47 27.89
C GLU A 61 -6.60 18.29 27.47
N PRO A 62 -5.53 18.59 26.71
CA PRO A 62 -4.58 17.57 26.27
C PRO A 62 -3.63 17.14 27.41
N PRO A 63 -3.51 15.84 27.72
CA PRO A 63 -2.25 15.34 28.24
C PRO A 63 -1.22 15.36 27.10
N ALA A 64 -0.15 16.11 27.35
CA ALA A 64 1.02 16.21 26.49
C ALA A 64 1.53 14.83 26.04
N ASN A 65 1.96 14.77 24.77
CA ASN A 65 2.54 13.64 24.04
C ASN A 65 1.59 12.83 23.13
N SER A 66 0.82 13.53 22.29
CA SER A 66 0.53 12.98 20.96
C SER A 66 1.67 13.37 20.03
N HIS A 67 2.61 12.44 19.84
CA HIS A 67 3.71 12.57 18.89
C HIS A 67 3.12 12.66 17.49
N PHE A 68 2.89 13.89 17.03
CA PHE A 68 2.68 14.28 15.64
C PHE A 68 3.68 13.52 14.76
N ARG A 69 3.23 12.49 14.04
CA ARG A 69 4.08 11.76 13.09
C ARG A 69 4.18 12.58 11.82
N VAL A 70 5.02 13.62 11.88
CA VAL A 70 5.77 14.08 10.71
C VAL A 70 6.29 12.85 10.01
N LEU A 71 6.12 12.81 8.68
CA LEU A 71 6.72 11.80 7.80
C LEU A 71 8.24 11.86 7.95
N GLN A 72 8.77 11.21 8.97
CA GLN A 72 10.18 10.95 9.11
C GLN A 72 10.47 9.72 8.26
N GLU A 73 11.35 9.88 7.28
CA GLU A 73 11.87 8.88 6.33
C GLU A 73 12.39 7.61 7.03
N SER A 74 11.47 6.83 7.55
CA SER A 74 11.74 5.58 8.25
C SER A 74 10.89 4.53 7.58
N ALA A 75 11.58 3.56 6.98
CA ALA A 75 10.96 2.38 6.41
C ALA A 75 9.96 1.80 7.42
N VAL A 76 8.70 1.73 7.01
CA VAL A 76 7.65 1.10 7.81
C VAL A 76 7.98 -0.39 7.84
N SER A 77 8.64 -0.83 8.91
CA SER A 77 8.63 -2.24 9.29
C SER A 77 7.20 -2.55 9.71
N LEU A 78 6.43 -3.10 8.78
CA LEU A 78 5.09 -3.63 9.00
C LEU A 78 5.19 -4.94 9.80
N ALA A 79 5.73 -4.85 11.01
CA ALA A 79 5.75 -5.92 12.00
C ALA A 79 4.80 -5.51 13.12
N GLY A 80 3.50 -5.70 12.90
CA GLY A 80 2.47 -5.29 13.84
C GLY A 80 1.08 -5.75 13.42
N HIS A 81 0.79 -7.02 13.70
CA HIS A 81 -0.56 -7.56 13.91
C HIS A 81 -1.52 -7.55 12.71
N LEU A 82 -1.21 -8.33 11.67
CA LEU A 82 -2.26 -8.92 10.83
C LEU A 82 -2.76 -10.20 11.53
N PRO A 83 -4.09 -10.42 11.65
CA PRO A 83 -4.61 -11.69 12.17
C PRO A 83 -4.22 -12.80 11.19
N TYR A 84 -3.22 -13.54 11.62
CA TYR A 84 -2.60 -14.69 10.98
C TYR A 84 -3.64 -15.82 10.88
N GLY A 85 -4.17 -16.04 9.68
CA GLY A 85 -4.91 -17.25 9.35
C GLY A 85 -3.92 -18.28 8.83
N GLU A 86 -3.49 -19.18 9.71
CA GLU A 86 -2.79 -20.40 9.33
C GLU A 86 -3.76 -21.32 8.62
N ASP A 87 -3.49 -21.60 7.34
CA ASP A 87 -3.87 -22.87 6.75
C ASP A 87 -2.69 -23.38 5.92
N ALA A 88 -2.04 -24.40 6.47
CA ALA A 88 -0.95 -25.13 5.87
C ALA A 88 -1.46 -25.99 4.70
N VAL A 89 -0.95 -25.72 3.50
CA VAL A 89 -0.89 -26.73 2.43
C VAL A 89 0.49 -26.68 1.77
N ASP A 90 1.23 -27.75 2.03
CA ASP A 90 2.51 -28.13 1.46
C ASP A 90 2.51 -28.15 -0.07
N ARG A 91 3.43 -27.38 -0.68
CA ARG A 91 4.02 -27.66 -1.99
C ARG A 91 5.38 -26.97 -2.10
N LYS A 92 6.41 -27.74 -1.76
CA LYS A 92 7.74 -27.82 -2.39
C LYS A 92 8.57 -26.53 -2.62
N GLU A 93 9.80 -26.63 -2.13
CA GLU A 93 11.05 -26.12 -2.75
C GLU A 93 11.37 -24.63 -2.50
N GLU A 94 11.88 -24.43 -1.30
CA GLU A 94 12.97 -23.52 -0.90
C GLU A 94 13.92 -23.11 -2.05
N ALA A 95 13.59 -22.06 -2.81
CA ALA A 95 14.53 -21.26 -3.61
C ALA A 95 14.00 -19.87 -4.03
N GLU A 96 12.88 -19.39 -3.47
CA GLU A 96 12.49 -17.99 -3.62
C GLU A 96 13.06 -17.24 -2.42
N VAL A 97 14.13 -16.44 -2.63
CA VAL A 97 14.45 -15.36 -1.69
C VAL A 97 13.13 -14.66 -1.40
N SER A 98 12.70 -14.71 -0.13
CA SER A 98 11.57 -13.94 0.38
C SER A 98 11.86 -12.47 0.12
N SER A 99 11.63 -11.99 -1.11
CA SER A 99 11.79 -10.59 -1.50
C SER A 99 10.81 -9.83 -0.64
N ASP A 100 11.33 -9.15 0.35
CA ASP A 100 10.54 -8.34 1.24
C ASP A 100 10.02 -7.11 0.47
N CYS A 101 8.93 -6.52 0.97
CA CYS A 101 8.34 -5.37 0.30
C CYS A 101 9.28 -4.16 0.22
N LEU A 102 10.32 -4.13 1.06
CA LEU A 102 11.35 -3.10 1.01
C LEU A 102 12.28 -3.30 -0.19
N THR A 103 12.71 -4.53 -0.49
CA THR A 103 13.48 -4.84 -1.71
C THR A 103 12.68 -4.51 -2.96
N ASP A 104 11.40 -4.89 -3.00
CA ASP A 104 10.49 -4.57 -4.10
C ASP A 104 10.39 -3.05 -4.30
N ARG A 105 10.27 -2.27 -3.22
CA ARG A 105 10.22 -0.80 -3.27
C ARG A 105 11.54 -0.23 -3.81
N GLN A 106 12.67 -0.72 -3.30
CA GLN A 106 13.99 -0.25 -3.72
C GLN A 106 14.23 -0.52 -5.21
N ALA A 107 13.85 -1.70 -5.70
CA ALA A 107 13.95 -2.05 -7.11
C ALA A 107 13.17 -1.08 -8.02
N VAL A 108 11.98 -0.63 -7.61
CA VAL A 108 11.20 0.37 -8.36
C VAL A 108 11.90 1.72 -8.38
N LEU A 109 12.45 2.16 -7.24
CA LEU A 109 13.16 3.44 -7.16
C LEU A 109 14.40 3.45 -8.05
N ASP A 110 15.13 2.34 -8.11
CA ASP A 110 16.30 2.22 -8.97
C ASP A 110 15.91 2.18 -10.45
N GLU A 111 14.86 1.46 -10.83
CA GLU A 111 14.30 1.50 -12.21
C GLU A 111 13.87 2.92 -12.63
N MET A 112 13.23 3.66 -11.71
CA MET A 112 12.87 5.05 -11.99
C MET A 112 14.10 5.94 -12.18
N ARG A 113 15.14 5.74 -11.36
CA ARG A 113 16.41 6.47 -11.50
C ARG A 113 17.08 6.15 -12.84
N THR A 114 17.16 4.87 -13.23
CA THR A 114 17.77 4.48 -14.51
C THR A 114 17.01 5.05 -15.69
N ASN A 115 15.68 4.92 -15.70
CA ASN A 115 14.83 5.47 -16.77
C ASN A 115 14.98 7.00 -16.91
N ASN A 116 15.12 7.71 -15.78
CA ASN A 116 15.34 9.15 -15.79
C ASN A 116 16.74 9.51 -16.29
N ASN A 117 17.75 8.71 -15.96
CA ASN A 117 19.13 8.94 -16.43
C ASN A 117 19.32 8.57 -17.91
N GLU A 118 18.57 7.61 -18.46
CA GLU A 118 18.61 7.26 -19.90
C GLU A 118 17.93 8.32 -20.80
N MET A 119 17.21 9.28 -20.20
CA MET A 119 16.56 10.40 -20.90
C MET A 119 17.46 11.66 -21.03
N TYR A 120 18.70 11.63 -20.53
CA TYR A 120 19.70 12.70 -20.62
C TYR A 120 21.02 12.19 -21.23
#